data_AF-A0A5C7FWQ7-F1
#
_entry.id   AF-A0A5C7FWQ7-F1
#
_cell.length_a   1.000
_cell.length_b   1.000
_cell.length_c   1.000
_cell.angle_alpha   90.00
_cell.angle_beta   90.00
_cell.angle_gamma   90.00
#
_symmetry.space_group_name_H-M   'P 1'
#
loop_
_entity.id
_entity.type
_entity.pdbx_description
1 polymer ?
#
loop_
_entity_poly.entity_id
_entity_poly.type
_entity_poly.pdbx_seq_one_letter_code
_entity_poly.pdbx_strand_id
1 'polypeptide(L)'
;MINKNSISELGEIIMNPETAHFQINSKYKKNDVLVGYLNGVNTIELVNKEESYLSRIEEILDLDNFEKRWDYIEFEFGGNLIENPNYGWVTLRNYHPNIVVNKETKEFYLEYLLDSKLQLTHKIDLLDLKKILFYWKNIISNFLNDN
;
A
#
# COMPACT_ATOMS: atom_id res chain seq x y z
N MET A 1 -18.24 19.02 -30.60
CA MET A 1 -18.32 19.41 -29.17
C MET A 1 -17.94 18.20 -28.35
N ILE A 2 -16.79 18.24 -27.68
CA ILE A 2 -16.38 17.15 -26.78
C ILE A 2 -17.19 17.30 -25.49
N ASN A 3 -17.89 16.23 -25.12
CA ASN A 3 -18.80 16.19 -23.99
C ASN A 3 -17.98 16.28 -22.68
N LYS A 4 -18.30 17.27 -21.82
CA LYS A 4 -17.56 17.62 -20.60
C LYS A 4 -17.76 16.63 -19.43
N ASN A 5 -18.04 15.35 -19.71
CA ASN A 5 -18.17 14.31 -18.68
C ASN A 5 -16.89 13.47 -18.49
N SER A 6 -15.83 13.78 -19.24
CA SER A 6 -14.64 12.94 -19.39
C SER A 6 -13.61 12.99 -18.24
N ILE A 7 -14.01 13.29 -16.99
CA ILE A 7 -13.10 13.25 -15.84
C ILE A 7 -13.70 12.48 -14.66
N SER A 8 -15.04 12.34 -14.57
CA SER A 8 -15.70 11.62 -13.48
C SER A 8 -15.87 10.11 -13.70
N GLU A 9 -15.60 9.61 -14.91
CA GLU A 9 -15.77 8.18 -15.26
C GLU A 9 -14.47 7.36 -15.18
N LEU A 10 -13.34 7.99 -14.85
CA LEU A 10 -12.13 7.30 -14.37
C LEU A 10 -12.20 6.98 -12.87
N GLY A 11 -13.39 7.17 -12.28
CA GLY A 11 -13.67 7.00 -10.86
C GLY A 11 -13.53 5.54 -10.48
N GLU A 12 -12.55 5.27 -9.64
CA GLU A 12 -12.33 4.06 -8.86
C GLU A 12 -12.75 2.75 -9.54
N ILE A 13 -11.78 1.94 -9.98
CA ILE A 13 -12.06 0.53 -10.25
C ILE A 13 -12.43 -0.12 -8.91
N ILE A 14 -13.72 -0.11 -8.56
CA ILE A 14 -14.28 -0.90 -7.47
C ILE A 14 -14.37 -2.32 -8.02
N MET A 15 -13.27 -3.07 -7.93
CA MET A 15 -13.34 -4.48 -8.29
C MET A 15 -14.11 -5.23 -7.22
N ASN A 16 -15.15 -5.94 -7.65
CA ASN A 16 -15.78 -6.98 -6.85
C ASN A 16 -14.69 -8.03 -6.51
N PRO A 17 -14.54 -8.44 -5.23
CA PRO A 17 -13.60 -9.48 -4.81
C PRO A 17 -13.69 -10.78 -5.65
N GLU A 18 -14.85 -11.05 -6.25
CA GLU A 18 -15.08 -12.23 -7.11
C GLU A 18 -14.45 -12.14 -8.51
N THR A 19 -14.27 -10.96 -9.09
CA THR A 19 -13.55 -10.80 -10.38
C THR A 19 -12.03 -10.82 -10.18
N ALA A 20 -11.57 -10.54 -8.97
CA ALA A 20 -10.19 -10.71 -8.54
C ALA A 20 -9.92 -12.17 -8.14
N HIS A 21 -10.09 -13.13 -9.06
CA HIS A 21 -9.67 -14.51 -8.81
C HIS A 21 -8.14 -14.58 -8.72
N PHE A 22 -7.64 -14.27 -7.53
CA PHE A 22 -6.21 -14.18 -7.21
C PHE A 22 -5.55 -15.57 -7.20
N GLN A 23 -4.40 -15.68 -7.86
CA GLN A 23 -3.33 -16.62 -7.49
C GLN A 23 -2.34 -15.95 -6.51
N ILE A 24 -2.85 -15.08 -5.63
CA ILE A 24 -2.15 -14.73 -4.40
C ILE A 24 -2.24 -15.98 -3.52
N ASN A 25 -1.11 -16.32 -2.89
CA ASN A 25 -1.00 -17.40 -1.91
C ASN A 25 -2.29 -17.54 -1.08
N SER A 26 -2.82 -18.76 -0.95
CA SER A 26 -4.13 -19.05 -0.32
C SER A 26 -4.37 -18.35 1.03
N LYS A 27 -3.28 -17.95 1.71
CA LYS A 27 -3.20 -17.14 2.92
C LYS A 27 -3.97 -15.81 2.88
N TYR A 28 -4.12 -15.13 1.74
CA TYR A 28 -4.67 -13.76 1.69
C TYR A 28 -6.02 -13.62 0.97
N LYS A 29 -6.63 -14.74 0.54
CA LYS A 29 -7.81 -14.80 -0.34
C LYS A 29 -9.11 -14.20 0.26
N LYS A 30 -9.10 -13.83 1.55
CA LYS A 30 -10.22 -13.20 2.29
C LYS A 30 -9.75 -12.06 3.19
N ASN A 31 -8.66 -11.39 2.81
CA ASN A 31 -8.14 -10.28 3.60
C ASN A 31 -8.78 -8.97 3.11
N ASP A 32 -9.88 -8.55 3.75
CA ASP A 32 -10.62 -7.33 3.42
C ASP A 32 -9.72 -6.08 3.48
N VAL A 33 -8.67 -6.11 4.30
CA VAL A 33 -7.66 -5.05 4.40
C VAL A 33 -6.76 -5.04 3.17
N LEU A 34 -6.35 -6.19 2.64
CA LEU A 34 -5.61 -6.24 1.38
C LEU A 34 -6.48 -5.73 0.22
N VAL A 35 -7.76 -6.11 0.17
CA VAL A 35 -8.69 -5.61 -0.85
C VAL A 35 -8.87 -4.09 -0.71
N GLY A 36 -9.08 -3.59 0.50
CA GLY A 36 -9.18 -2.16 0.79
C GLY A 36 -7.92 -1.38 0.39
N TYR A 37 -6.74 -1.97 0.60
CA TYR A 37 -5.46 -1.42 0.15
C TYR A 37 -5.40 -1.32 -1.38
N LEU A 38 -5.68 -2.42 -2.10
CA LEU A 38 -5.61 -2.44 -3.57
C LEU A 38 -6.61 -1.49 -4.23
N ASN A 39 -7.81 -1.36 -3.64
CA ASN A 39 -8.79 -0.37 -4.07
C ASN A 39 -8.29 1.07 -3.87
N GLY A 40 -7.45 1.32 -2.86
CA GLY A 40 -6.76 2.61 -2.67
C GLY A 40 -5.55 2.83 -3.59
N VAL A 41 -5.15 1.81 -4.36
CA VAL A 41 -4.04 1.84 -5.33
C VAL A 41 -4.52 1.34 -6.69
N ASN A 42 -5.64 1.88 -7.17
CA ASN A 42 -6.38 1.36 -8.32
C ASN A 42 -6.00 1.97 -9.68
N THR A 43 -4.91 2.72 -9.75
CA THR A 43 -4.37 3.25 -11.02
C THR A 43 -2.90 2.88 -11.18
N ILE A 44 -2.41 2.84 -12.43
CA ILE A 44 -1.00 2.55 -12.72
C ILE A 44 -0.06 3.57 -12.06
N GLU A 45 -0.45 4.85 -12.04
CA GLU A 45 0.31 5.90 -11.36
C GLU A 45 0.44 5.62 -9.87
N LEU A 46 -0.67 5.26 -9.21
CA LEU A 46 -0.67 4.92 -7.80
C LEU A 46 0.18 3.67 -7.52
N VAL A 47 0.10 2.64 -8.37
CA VAL A 47 0.95 1.45 -8.20
C VAL A 47 2.43 1.79 -8.35
N ASN A 48 2.81 2.59 -9.36
CA ASN A 48 4.19 3.05 -9.52
C ASN A 48 4.69 3.83 -8.31
N LYS A 49 3.81 4.64 -7.71
CA LYS A 49 4.11 5.42 -6.51
C LYS A 49 4.36 4.49 -5.30
N GLU A 50 3.55 3.45 -5.13
CA GLU A 50 3.78 2.42 -4.10
C GLU A 50 5.12 1.70 -4.31
N GLU A 51 5.40 1.27 -5.54
CA GLU A 51 6.67 0.61 -5.88
C GLU A 51 7.88 1.51 -5.54
N SER A 52 7.78 2.81 -5.81
CA SER A 52 8.82 3.79 -5.44
C SER A 52 8.98 3.91 -3.92
N TYR A 53 7.88 3.95 -3.16
CA TYR A 53 7.94 4.01 -1.69
C TYR A 53 8.53 2.74 -1.10
N LEU A 54 8.17 1.57 -1.62
CA LEU A 54 8.74 0.30 -1.20
C LEU A 54 10.24 0.21 -1.49
N SER A 55 10.68 0.71 -2.65
CA SER A 55 12.12 0.74 -2.98
C SER A 55 12.87 1.67 -2.03
N ARG A 56 12.28 2.84 -1.74
CA ARG A 56 12.91 3.83 -0.86
C ARG A 56 12.99 3.37 0.59
N ILE A 57 11.94 2.72 1.11
CA ILE A 57 11.98 2.20 2.48
C ILE A 57 12.99 1.06 2.62
N GLU A 58 13.20 0.22 1.61
CA GLU A 58 14.26 -0.79 1.62
C GLU A 58 15.65 -0.15 1.76
N GLU A 59 15.94 0.86 0.95
CA GLU A 59 17.21 1.60 1.03
C GLU A 59 17.45 2.18 2.43
N ILE A 60 16.40 2.72 3.06
CA ILE A 60 16.50 3.27 4.42
C ILE A 60 16.69 2.15 5.44
N LEU A 61 15.96 1.04 5.34
CA LEU A 61 16.07 -0.09 6.27
C LEU A 61 17.43 -0.80 6.19
N ASP A 62 18.16 -0.64 5.10
CA ASP A 62 19.51 -1.19 4.90
C ASP A 62 20.62 -0.35 5.56
N LEU A 63 20.33 0.86 6.06
CA LEU A 63 21.31 1.67 6.80
C LEU A 63 21.73 0.96 8.10
N ASP A 64 23.01 0.92 8.47
CA ASP A 64 23.45 0.20 9.67
C ASP A 64 22.99 0.85 11.00
N ASN A 65 22.77 2.16 10.99
CA ASN A 65 22.49 2.94 12.20
C ASN A 65 20.97 3.14 12.37
N PHE A 66 20.44 2.65 13.50
CA PHE A 66 19.04 2.77 13.88
C PHE A 66 18.51 4.22 13.93
N GLU A 67 19.25 5.14 14.56
CA GLU A 67 18.88 6.56 14.63
C GLU A 67 18.84 7.21 13.24
N LYS A 68 19.75 6.82 12.34
CA LYS A 68 19.69 7.32 10.95
C LYS A 68 18.46 6.80 10.22
N ARG A 69 18.12 5.52 10.35
CA ARG A 69 16.86 4.99 9.79
C ARG A 69 15.67 5.80 10.29
N TRP A 70 15.69 6.14 11.58
CA TRP A 70 14.66 6.92 12.23
C TRP A 70 14.45 8.28 11.57
N ASP A 71 15.52 9.07 11.47
CA ASP A 71 15.46 10.42 10.91
C ASP A 71 14.98 10.41 9.46
N TYR A 72 15.43 9.44 8.65
CA TYR A 72 15.00 9.32 7.26
C TYR A 72 13.55 8.90 7.11
N ILE A 73 13.07 7.93 7.90
CA ILE A 73 11.66 7.52 7.83
C ILE A 73 10.75 8.66 8.28
N GLU A 74 11.13 9.38 9.34
CA GLU A 74 10.36 10.52 9.85
C GLU A 74 10.32 11.67 8.84
N PHE A 75 11.47 12.02 8.26
CA PHE A 75 11.60 13.09 7.27
C PHE A 75 10.85 12.78 5.96
N GLU A 76 10.97 11.55 5.44
CA GLU A 76 10.43 11.21 4.12
C GLU A 76 8.94 10.84 4.14
N PHE A 77 8.48 10.18 5.22
CA PHE A 77 7.12 9.65 5.29
C PHE A 77 6.25 10.28 6.39
N GLY A 78 6.75 11.32 7.09
CA GLY A 78 6.01 11.98 8.18
C GLY A 78 5.84 11.08 9.42
N GLY A 79 6.83 10.20 9.62
CA GLY A 79 6.75 8.94 10.34
C GLY A 79 6.67 8.97 11.87
N ASN A 80 5.71 9.70 12.46
CA ASN A 80 5.27 9.41 13.82
C ASN A 80 3.80 8.98 13.84
N LEU A 81 3.60 7.67 14.00
CA LEU A 81 2.34 7.15 14.53
C LEU A 81 2.21 7.74 15.94
N ILE A 82 1.20 8.60 16.13
CA ILE A 82 0.98 9.49 17.30
C ILE A 82 1.17 8.78 18.66
N GLU A 83 1.08 7.45 18.69
CA GLU A 83 1.11 6.64 19.91
C GLU A 83 2.18 5.52 19.95
N ASN A 84 3.01 5.31 18.90
CA ASN A 84 4.01 4.24 18.93
C ASN A 84 5.34 4.60 18.23
N PRO A 85 6.42 4.81 19.01
CA PRO A 85 7.71 5.23 18.49
C PRO A 85 8.50 4.10 17.82
N ASN A 86 7.97 2.90 17.63
CA ASN A 86 8.68 1.84 16.88
C ASN A 86 8.16 1.65 15.45
N TYR A 87 7.14 2.42 15.05
CA TYR A 87 6.47 2.23 13.77
C TYR A 87 6.44 3.51 12.95
N GLY A 88 6.42 3.36 11.63
CA GLY A 88 6.29 4.47 10.68
C GLY A 88 5.40 4.08 9.52
N TRP A 89 4.70 5.07 8.96
CA TRP A 89 4.00 4.92 7.70
C TRP A 89 5.01 4.86 6.56
N VAL A 90 4.75 4.01 5.58
CA VAL A 90 5.43 4.00 4.27
C VAL A 90 4.52 4.67 3.23
N THR A 91 3.20 4.67 3.47
CA THR A 91 2.19 5.32 2.63
C THR A 91 1.20 6.08 3.50
N LEU A 92 0.62 7.15 2.98
CA LEU A 92 -0.37 7.93 3.73
C LEU A 92 -1.60 8.23 2.86
N ARG A 93 -2.67 7.47 3.12
CA ARG A 93 -4.01 7.62 2.54
C ARG A 93 -5.05 7.59 3.65
N ASN A 94 -5.99 8.52 3.59
CA ASN A 94 -7.15 8.50 4.47
C ASN A 94 -8.14 7.43 3.99
N TYR A 95 -8.84 6.79 4.93
CA TYR A 95 -9.92 5.80 4.66
C TYR A 95 -9.50 4.51 3.94
N HIS A 96 -8.23 4.34 3.60
CA HIS A 96 -7.66 3.09 3.07
C HIS A 96 -6.58 2.56 4.00
N PRO A 97 -6.32 1.24 3.99
CA PRO A 97 -5.15 0.68 4.63
C PRO A 97 -3.86 1.24 4.01
N ASN A 98 -2.87 1.40 4.86
CA ASN A 98 -1.56 1.92 4.53
C ASN A 98 -0.49 0.93 4.94
N ILE A 99 0.65 1.01 4.26
CA ILE A 99 1.81 0.21 4.64
C ILE A 99 2.43 0.85 5.89
N VAL A 100 2.55 0.04 6.94
CA VAL A 100 3.27 0.37 8.17
C VAL A 100 4.50 -0.51 8.24
N VAL A 101 5.61 0.06 8.69
CA VAL A 101 6.84 -0.69 8.97
C VAL A 101 7.20 -0.59 10.45
N ASN A 102 7.59 -1.73 11.03
CA ASN A 102 8.29 -1.76 12.31
C ASN A 102 9.77 -1.44 12.05
N LYS A 103 10.25 -0.37 12.67
CA LYS A 103 11.57 0.21 12.43
C LYS A 103 12.71 -0.60 13.07
N GLU A 104 12.38 -1.42 14.07
CA GLU A 104 13.31 -2.33 14.75
C GLU A 104 13.36 -3.70 14.04
N THR A 105 12.20 -4.33 13.84
CA THR A 105 12.11 -5.69 13.29
C THR A 105 12.09 -5.75 11.77
N LYS A 106 11.93 -4.61 11.08
CA LYS A 106 11.75 -4.48 9.63
C LYS A 106 10.48 -5.18 9.09
N GLU A 107 9.54 -5.51 9.97
CA GLU A 107 8.29 -6.16 9.59
C GLU A 107 7.28 -5.17 9.02
N PHE A 108 6.49 -5.61 8.03
CA PHE A 108 5.49 -4.79 7.37
C PHE A 108 4.07 -5.21 7.72
N TYR A 109 3.17 -4.24 7.78
CA TYR A 109 1.75 -4.40 8.13
C TYR A 109 0.90 -3.53 7.21
N LEU A 110 -0.38 -3.90 7.02
CA LEU A 110 -1.38 -3.07 6.34
C LEU A 110 -2.41 -2.57 7.36
N GLU A 111 -2.46 -1.28 7.65
CA GLU A 111 -3.39 -0.78 8.69
C GLU A 111 -4.12 0.50 8.29
N TYR A 112 -5.34 0.66 8.78
CA TYR A 112 -6.11 1.89 8.62
C TYR A 112 -5.58 2.99 9.54
N LEU A 113 -5.51 4.22 9.03
CA LEU A 113 -5.14 5.40 9.81
C LEU A 113 -6.18 5.75 10.91
N LEU A 114 -7.41 5.24 10.79
CA LEU A 114 -8.57 5.62 11.60
C LEU A 114 -8.74 4.81 12.88
N ASP A 115 -7.92 3.80 13.11
CA ASP A 115 -7.98 3.07 14.37
C ASP A 115 -7.43 3.95 15.48
N SER A 116 -8.33 4.40 16.37
CA SER A 116 -8.03 5.18 17.58
C SER A 116 -6.95 4.58 18.49
N LYS A 117 -6.55 3.33 18.24
CA LYS A 117 -5.35 2.68 18.76
C LYS A 117 -4.77 1.87 17.61
N LEU A 118 -3.51 2.12 17.23
CA LEU A 118 -2.85 1.32 16.20
C LEU A 118 -2.86 -0.18 16.59
N GLN A 119 -3.58 -1.01 15.84
CA GLN A 119 -3.62 -2.46 16.01
C GLN A 119 -2.92 -3.15 14.85
N LEU A 120 -1.71 -3.66 15.08
CA LEU A 120 -0.88 -4.28 14.04
C LEU A 120 -1.27 -5.74 13.85
N THR A 121 -2.34 -5.96 13.12
CA THR A 121 -3.01 -7.26 12.99
C THR A 121 -2.82 -7.86 11.60
N HIS A 122 -2.52 -7.05 10.59
CA HIS A 122 -2.43 -7.49 9.19
C HIS A 122 -1.00 -7.50 8.68
N LYS A 123 -0.17 -8.40 9.24
CA LYS A 123 1.21 -8.59 8.80
C LYS A 123 1.27 -9.02 7.33
N ILE A 124 2.14 -8.37 6.55
CA ILE A 124 2.39 -8.69 5.15
C ILE A 124 3.89 -8.86 4.90
N ASP A 125 4.25 -9.84 4.09
CA ASP A 125 5.63 -10.01 3.62
C ASP A 125 5.92 -9.03 2.47
N LEU A 126 7.08 -8.38 2.49
CA LEU A 126 7.43 -7.37 1.50
C LEU A 126 7.55 -7.96 0.08
N LEU A 127 8.11 -9.16 -0.05
CA LEU A 127 8.24 -9.83 -1.34
C LEU A 127 6.87 -10.26 -1.86
N ASP A 128 5.99 -10.73 -0.99
CA ASP A 128 4.58 -10.99 -1.34
C ASP A 128 3.89 -9.71 -1.82
N LEU A 129 4.02 -8.59 -1.07
CA LEU A 129 3.42 -7.31 -1.44
C LEU A 129 3.88 -6.82 -2.82
N LYS A 130 5.18 -6.92 -3.13
CA LYS A 130 5.72 -6.58 -4.45
C LYS A 130 5.12 -7.43 -5.57
N LYS A 131 5.00 -8.75 -5.36
CA LYS A 131 4.36 -9.65 -6.34
C LYS A 131 2.89 -9.30 -6.54
N ILE A 132 2.18 -8.97 -5.46
CA ILE A 132 0.79 -8.55 -5.50
C ILE A 132 0.64 -7.27 -6.30
N LEU A 133 1.45 -6.24 -6.04
CA LEU A 133 1.43 -4.98 -6.78
C LEU A 133 1.75 -5.16 -8.26
N PHE A 134 2.76 -5.99 -8.59
CA PHE A 134 3.07 -6.32 -9.98
C PHE A 134 1.89 -6.96 -10.71
N TYR A 135 1.25 -7.95 -10.09
CA TYR A 135 0.07 -8.60 -10.67
C TYR A 135 -1.11 -7.64 -10.79
N TRP A 136 -1.31 -6.80 -9.77
CA TRP A 136 -2.37 -5.81 -9.72
C TRP A 136 -2.26 -4.77 -10.83
N LYS A 137 -1.04 -4.28 -11.06
CA LYS A 137 -0.70 -3.41 -12.19
C LYS A 137 -1.12 -4.01 -13.52
N ASN A 138 -0.84 -5.30 -13.75
CA ASN A 138 -1.23 -5.99 -14.98
C ASN A 138 -2.76 -6.07 -15.14
N ILE A 139 -3.51 -6.29 -14.05
CA ILE A 139 -4.98 -6.28 -14.10
C ILE A 139 -5.50 -4.90 -14.50
N ILE A 140 -5.02 -3.83 -13.83
CA ILE A 140 -5.42 -2.46 -14.14
C ILE A 140 -5.10 -2.16 -15.62
N SER A 141 -3.90 -2.50 -16.09
CA SER A 141 -3.50 -2.28 -17.49
C SER A 141 -4.40 -3.00 -18.49
N ASN A 142 -4.76 -4.26 -18.23
CA ASN A 142 -5.63 -5.02 -19.13
C ASN A 142 -7.05 -4.43 -19.16
N PHE A 143 -7.59 -4.05 -18.00
CA PHE A 143 -8.90 -3.41 -17.92
C PHE A 143 -8.97 -2.08 -18.69
N LEU A 144 -7.88 -1.32 -18.71
CA LEU A 144 -7.77 -0.07 -19.48
C LEU A 144 -7.60 -0.28 -20.98
N ASN A 145 -7.06 -1.43 -21.42
CA ASN A 145 -6.86 -1.74 -22.84
C ASN A 145 -8.12 -2.34 -23.51
N ASP A 146 -9.03 -2.92 -22.72
CA ASP A 146 -10.28 -3.52 -23.19
C ASP A 146 -11.44 -2.50 -23.31
N ASN A 147 -11.21 -1.23 -22.95
CA ASN A 147 -12.15 -0.10 -23.06
C ASN A 147 -11.62 0.97 -24.04
#